data_AF-A0A143XUW4-F1
#
_entry.id   AF-A0A143XUW4-F1
#
_cell.length_a   1.000
_cell.length_b   1.000
_cell.length_c   1.000
_cell.angle_alpha   90.00
_cell.angle_beta   90.00
_cell.angle_gamma   90.00
#
_symmetry.space_group_name_H-M   'P 1'
#
loop_
_entity.id
_entity.type
_entity.pdbx_description
1 polymer ?
#
loop_
_entity_poly.entity_id
_entity_poly.type
_entity_poly.pdbx_seq_one_letter_code
_entity_poly.pdbx_strand_id
1 'polypeptide(L)'
;MVATERTKLKEAAKLGDYMSIAINKEGEPVHGGFVPWNNTASAFNMRTPKVTLAADDLQVPEIMQDLKKCRLAGVYIFTSLENYDFVSEFKRLQDLFIRKGENIRSLSFIRDMPELFMFYLENAELANLDSLIMNFNHGERLPGKCMGFYHCKVEDTSALKEVDFVTSELLIWPVEGDSRERWKMNKSPGTFRFYMKRG
;
A
#
# COMPACT_ATOMS: atom_id res chain seq x y z
N MET A 1 -5.51 -19.92 5.59
CA MET A 1 -5.22 -19.29 6.89
C MET A 1 -5.20 -20.34 7.98
N VAL A 2 -4.40 -20.16 9.03
CA VAL A 2 -4.44 -21.04 10.20
C VAL A 2 -5.74 -20.82 11.01
N ALA A 3 -6.21 -21.86 11.71
CA ALA A 3 -7.52 -21.87 12.37
C ALA A 3 -7.70 -20.72 13.39
N THR A 4 -6.64 -20.38 14.12
CA THR A 4 -6.62 -19.28 15.10
C THR A 4 -6.89 -17.92 14.46
N GLU A 5 -6.32 -17.65 13.28
CA GLU A 5 -6.55 -16.42 12.53
C GLU A 5 -8.00 -16.34 12.01
N ARG A 6 -8.60 -17.48 11.65
CA ARG A 6 -10.01 -17.53 11.19
C ARG A 6 -10.96 -17.15 12.32
N THR A 7 -10.68 -17.61 13.54
CA THR A 7 -11.45 -17.23 14.73
C THR A 7 -11.32 -15.73 15.00
N LYS A 8 -10.09 -15.17 14.97
CA LYS A 8 -9.86 -13.73 15.14
C LYS A 8 -10.62 -12.90 14.11
N LEU A 9 -10.62 -13.32 12.85
CA LEU A 9 -11.37 -12.64 11.78
C LEU A 9 -12.87 -12.65 12.06
N LYS A 10 -13.44 -13.81 12.42
CA LYS A 10 -14.87 -13.92 12.75
C LYS A 10 -15.27 -13.06 13.94
N GLU A 11 -14.43 -12.98 14.96
CA GLU A 11 -14.65 -12.10 16.11
C GLU A 11 -14.58 -10.63 15.72
N ALA A 12 -13.55 -10.23 14.98
CA ALA A 12 -13.39 -8.86 14.48
C ALA A 12 -14.57 -8.43 13.60
N ALA A 13 -15.03 -9.33 12.73
CA ALA A 13 -16.17 -9.11 11.84
C ALA A 13 -17.49 -8.93 12.61
N LYS A 14 -17.69 -9.67 13.71
CA LYS A 14 -18.87 -9.50 14.58
C LYS A 14 -18.89 -8.14 15.28
N LEU A 15 -17.71 -7.62 15.62
CA LEU A 15 -17.56 -6.35 16.33
C LEU A 15 -17.46 -5.13 15.38
N GLY A 16 -17.23 -5.37 14.08
CA GLY A 16 -16.95 -4.31 13.11
C GLY A 16 -15.62 -3.61 13.39
N ASP A 17 -14.63 -4.38 13.84
CA ASP A 17 -13.36 -3.86 14.35
C ASP A 17 -12.61 -3.00 13.34
N TYR A 18 -11.96 -1.96 13.86
CA TYR A 18 -10.96 -1.20 13.13
C TYR A 18 -9.61 -1.89 13.22
N MET A 19 -9.07 -2.37 12.10
CA MET A 19 -7.91 -3.26 12.12
C MET A 19 -7.07 -3.19 10.85
N SER A 20 -5.85 -3.75 10.94
CA SER A 20 -5.02 -4.04 9.78
C SER A 20 -4.87 -5.55 9.59
N ILE A 21 -4.63 -5.97 8.36
CA ILE A 21 -4.37 -7.36 8.01
C ILE A 21 -3.02 -7.54 7.32
N ALA A 22 -2.46 -8.73 7.43
CA ALA A 22 -1.33 -9.17 6.63
C ALA A 22 -1.77 -10.27 5.66
N ILE A 23 -1.08 -10.35 4.53
CA ILE A 23 -1.23 -11.44 3.56
C ILE A 23 0.16 -11.97 3.26
N ASN A 24 0.38 -13.27 3.49
CA ASN A 24 1.61 -13.94 3.11
C ASN A 24 1.28 -15.29 2.45
N LYS A 25 2.29 -16.09 2.13
CA LYS A 25 2.08 -17.35 1.40
C LYS A 25 1.32 -18.38 2.22
N GLU A 26 1.67 -18.52 3.50
CA GLU A 26 1.24 -19.65 4.34
C GLU A 26 0.09 -19.29 5.31
N GLY A 27 -0.26 -18.01 5.42
CA GLY A 27 -1.22 -17.49 6.41
C GLY A 27 -0.70 -17.49 7.84
N GLU A 28 0.63 -17.55 8.02
CA GLU A 28 1.27 -17.52 9.34
C GLU A 28 1.22 -16.10 9.95
N PRO A 29 0.95 -15.96 11.26
CA PRO A 29 0.85 -14.66 11.90
C PRO A 29 2.08 -13.76 11.70
N VAL A 30 1.84 -12.51 11.27
CA VAL A 30 2.87 -11.49 11.19
C VAL A 30 2.76 -10.55 12.40
N HIS A 31 3.80 -10.50 13.23
CA HIS A 31 3.82 -9.71 14.47
C HIS A 31 4.44 -8.31 14.33
N GLY A 32 4.93 -7.97 13.14
CA GLY A 32 5.55 -6.69 12.84
C GLY A 32 6.03 -6.63 11.39
N GLY A 33 6.38 -5.44 10.93
CA GLY A 33 6.82 -5.22 9.56
C GLY A 33 7.94 -4.20 9.48
N PHE A 34 8.60 -4.18 8.32
CA PHE A 34 9.49 -3.08 7.96
C PHE A 34 8.67 -1.79 7.83
N VAL A 35 9.14 -0.72 8.46
CA VAL A 35 8.57 0.63 8.32
C VAL A 35 9.40 1.36 7.25
N PRO A 36 8.82 1.64 6.06
CA PRO A 36 9.59 2.24 4.97
C PRO A 36 9.81 3.75 5.14
N TRP A 37 9.05 4.39 6.02
CA TRP A 37 9.03 5.85 6.20
C TRP A 37 10.23 6.34 7.03
N ASN A 38 10.84 7.45 6.62
CA ASN A 38 12.00 7.99 7.34
C ASN A 38 11.59 8.67 8.66
N ASN A 39 10.42 9.32 8.69
CA ASN A 39 9.97 10.02 9.88
C ASN A 39 8.96 9.16 10.65
N THR A 40 9.13 9.07 11.97
CA THR A 40 8.18 8.38 12.86
C THR A 40 6.77 8.98 12.76
N ALA A 41 6.67 10.31 12.56
CA ALA A 41 5.40 10.99 12.34
C ALA A 41 4.68 10.51 11.07
N SER A 42 5.42 10.04 10.06
CA SER A 42 4.89 9.43 8.85
C SER A 42 4.60 7.94 8.99
N ALA A 43 4.91 7.32 10.13
CA ALA A 43 4.56 5.92 10.40
C ALA A 43 3.37 5.77 11.36
N PHE A 44 2.75 6.89 11.75
CA PHE A 44 1.76 6.95 12.84
C PHE A 44 0.54 6.03 12.65
N ASN A 45 0.20 5.72 11.39
CA ASN A 45 -0.96 4.89 11.07
C ASN A 45 -0.61 3.43 10.78
N MET A 46 0.68 3.09 10.74
CA MET A 46 1.09 1.69 10.61
C MET A 46 0.72 0.94 11.89
N ARG A 47 -0.06 -0.13 11.75
CA ARG A 47 -0.54 -0.94 12.88
C ARG A 47 -0.14 -2.39 12.68
N THR A 48 0.22 -3.06 13.75
CA THR A 48 0.45 -4.51 13.72
C THR A 48 -0.80 -5.21 13.18
N PRO A 49 -0.67 -6.10 12.19
CA PRO A 49 -1.77 -6.90 11.69
C PRO A 49 -2.47 -7.68 12.81
N LYS A 50 -3.81 -7.57 12.88
CA LYS A 50 -4.61 -8.37 13.82
C LYS A 50 -4.88 -9.77 13.27
N VAL A 51 -4.99 -9.89 11.96
CA VAL A 51 -5.24 -11.13 11.22
C VAL A 51 -4.22 -11.26 10.08
N THR A 52 -3.73 -12.47 9.85
CA THR A 52 -2.94 -12.85 8.68
C THR A 52 -3.67 -13.88 7.83
N LEU A 53 -3.68 -13.63 6.53
CA LEU A 53 -4.27 -14.49 5.51
C LEU A 53 -3.16 -15.14 4.67
N ALA A 54 -3.42 -16.35 4.21
CA ALA A 54 -2.73 -16.91 3.05
C ALA A 54 -3.29 -16.27 1.77
N ALA A 55 -2.52 -16.24 0.69
CA ALA A 55 -2.99 -15.69 -0.59
C ALA A 55 -4.29 -16.37 -1.07
N ASP A 56 -4.37 -17.69 -0.94
CA ASP A 56 -5.54 -18.48 -1.39
C ASP A 56 -6.82 -18.17 -0.59
N ASP A 57 -6.70 -17.62 0.62
CA ASP A 57 -7.87 -17.25 1.42
C ASP A 57 -8.69 -16.12 0.79
N LEU A 58 -8.07 -15.30 -0.08
CA LEU A 58 -8.74 -14.24 -0.81
C LEU A 58 -9.79 -14.79 -1.79
N GLN A 59 -9.68 -16.07 -2.19
CA GLN A 59 -10.64 -16.74 -3.04
C GLN A 59 -11.81 -17.35 -2.26
N VAL A 60 -11.74 -17.38 -0.92
CA VAL A 60 -12.78 -17.96 -0.07
C VAL A 60 -13.86 -16.91 0.21
N PRO A 61 -15.10 -17.08 -0.30
CA PRO A 61 -16.13 -16.03 -0.20
C PRO A 61 -16.48 -15.64 1.23
N GLU A 62 -16.49 -16.60 2.15
CA GLU A 62 -16.78 -16.35 3.57
C GLU A 62 -15.74 -15.45 4.23
N ILE A 63 -14.45 -15.63 3.90
CA ILE A 63 -13.36 -14.82 4.43
C ILE A 63 -13.51 -13.39 3.91
N MET A 64 -13.77 -13.23 2.61
CA MET A 64 -14.01 -11.92 2.01
C MET A 64 -15.25 -11.22 2.60
N GLN A 65 -16.33 -11.96 2.88
CA GLN A 65 -17.51 -11.41 3.55
C GLN A 65 -17.21 -10.94 4.97
N ASP A 66 -16.40 -11.69 5.73
CA ASP A 66 -16.01 -11.28 7.07
C ASP A 66 -15.07 -10.07 7.05
N LEU A 67 -14.12 -10.00 6.11
CA LEU A 67 -13.27 -8.82 5.91
C LEU A 67 -14.09 -7.56 5.60
N LYS A 68 -15.14 -7.66 4.79
CA LYS A 68 -16.03 -6.53 4.44
C LYS A 68 -16.84 -6.01 5.63
N LYS A 69 -17.04 -6.81 6.67
CA LYS A 69 -17.69 -6.37 7.92
C LYS A 69 -16.72 -5.58 8.81
N CYS A 70 -15.42 -5.78 8.64
CA CYS A 70 -14.38 -5.05 9.37
C CYS A 70 -14.14 -3.66 8.75
N ARG A 71 -13.59 -2.75 9.55
CA ARG A 71 -13.06 -1.47 9.10
C ARG A 71 -11.56 -1.61 8.87
N LEU A 72 -11.17 -2.03 7.66
CA LEU A 72 -9.77 -2.23 7.32
C LEU A 72 -9.06 -0.89 7.13
N ALA A 73 -8.04 -0.66 7.97
CA ALA A 73 -7.21 0.53 7.97
C ALA A 73 -5.89 0.32 7.23
N GLY A 74 -5.32 -0.89 7.35
CA GLY A 74 -4.04 -1.24 6.73
C GLY A 74 -4.06 -2.64 6.12
N VAL A 75 -3.43 -2.78 4.96
CA VAL A 75 -3.24 -4.06 4.26
C VAL A 75 -1.77 -4.22 3.92
N TYR A 76 -1.14 -5.24 4.50
CA TYR A 76 0.29 -5.53 4.34
C TYR A 76 0.48 -6.84 3.56
N ILE A 77 0.92 -6.75 2.31
CA ILE A 77 1.05 -7.89 1.39
C ILE A 77 2.53 -8.25 1.26
N PHE A 78 2.92 -9.41 1.81
CA PHE A 78 4.30 -9.90 1.86
C PHE A 78 4.61 -10.98 0.82
N THR A 79 3.62 -11.39 0.04
CA THR A 79 3.74 -12.36 -1.05
C THR A 79 3.20 -11.78 -2.35
N SER A 80 3.69 -12.25 -3.49
CA SER A 80 3.12 -11.85 -4.78
C SER A 80 1.73 -12.46 -4.92
N LEU A 81 0.78 -11.68 -5.44
CA LEU A 81 -0.58 -12.11 -5.74
C LEU A 81 -0.79 -12.12 -7.26
N GLU A 82 -1.69 -12.96 -7.74
CA GLU A 82 -2.13 -12.94 -9.14
C GLU A 82 -3.08 -11.78 -9.41
N ASN A 83 -3.88 -11.40 -8.41
CA ASN A 83 -4.86 -10.31 -8.51
C ASN A 83 -4.88 -9.45 -7.22
N TYR A 84 -4.88 -8.13 -7.39
CA TYR A 84 -4.94 -7.11 -6.34
C TYR A 84 -6.28 -6.36 -6.27
N ASP A 85 -7.25 -6.69 -7.13
CA ASP A 85 -8.54 -5.99 -7.25
C ASP A 85 -9.37 -6.05 -5.95
N PHE A 86 -9.17 -7.08 -5.12
CA PHE A 86 -9.85 -7.19 -3.82
C PHE A 86 -9.59 -5.97 -2.92
N VAL A 87 -8.44 -5.30 -3.08
CA VAL A 87 -8.09 -4.11 -2.31
C VAL A 87 -9.12 -3.00 -2.59
N SER A 88 -9.63 -2.90 -3.83
CA SER A 88 -10.60 -1.89 -4.25
C SER A 88 -11.93 -1.93 -3.49
N GLU A 89 -12.23 -3.03 -2.80
CA GLU A 89 -13.41 -3.20 -1.97
C GLU A 89 -13.34 -2.41 -0.65
N PHE A 90 -12.14 -2.01 -0.21
CA PHE A 90 -11.91 -1.37 1.09
C PHE A 90 -11.69 0.14 0.95
N LYS A 91 -12.78 0.88 0.76
CA LYS A 91 -12.77 2.35 0.50
C LYS A 91 -12.18 3.20 1.63
N ARG A 92 -12.09 2.63 2.84
CA ARG A 92 -11.56 3.27 4.05
C ARG A 92 -10.11 2.88 4.35
N LEU A 93 -9.46 2.20 3.40
CA LEU A 93 -8.07 1.80 3.54
C LEU A 93 -7.18 3.05 3.56
N GLN A 94 -6.31 3.11 4.56
CA GLN A 94 -5.44 4.26 4.81
C GLN A 94 -3.97 3.96 4.50
N ASP A 95 -3.56 2.71 4.70
CA ASP A 95 -2.20 2.21 4.52
C ASP A 95 -2.20 0.95 3.64
N LEU A 96 -1.47 1.01 2.53
CA LEU A 96 -1.28 -0.11 1.62
C LEU A 96 0.20 -0.34 1.38
N PHE A 97 0.66 -1.51 1.79
CA PHE A 97 2.06 -1.92 1.71
C PHE A 97 2.16 -3.22 0.92
N ILE A 98 2.93 -3.21 -0.17
CA ILE A 98 3.09 -4.36 -1.06
C ILE A 98 4.58 -4.64 -1.26
N ARG A 99 5.07 -5.71 -0.61
CA ARG A 99 6.48 -6.10 -0.64
C ARG A 99 6.89 -6.89 -1.89
N LYS A 100 5.94 -7.52 -2.56
CA LYS A 100 6.18 -8.38 -3.71
C LYS A 100 5.17 -8.04 -4.79
N GLY A 101 5.45 -6.96 -5.53
CA GLY A 101 4.59 -6.39 -6.55
C GLY A 101 4.93 -6.84 -7.97
N GLU A 102 5.67 -7.95 -8.15
CA GLU A 102 6.23 -8.36 -9.44
C GLU A 102 5.17 -8.62 -10.52
N ASN A 103 3.91 -8.87 -10.13
CA ASN A 103 2.77 -9.08 -11.02
C ASN A 103 1.95 -7.80 -11.28
N ILE A 104 2.26 -6.69 -10.61
CA ILE A 104 1.53 -5.44 -10.76
C ILE A 104 2.02 -4.73 -12.01
N ARG A 105 1.09 -4.46 -12.93
CA ARG A 105 1.33 -3.66 -14.16
C ARG A 105 0.58 -2.33 -14.18
N SER A 106 -0.40 -2.17 -13.30
CA SER A 106 -1.27 -1.02 -13.20
C SER A 106 -1.69 -0.80 -11.74
N LEU A 107 -1.86 0.46 -11.36
CA LEU A 107 -2.41 0.87 -10.07
C LEU A 107 -3.92 1.18 -10.15
N SER A 108 -4.64 0.65 -11.13
CA SER A 108 -6.08 0.93 -11.30
C SER A 108 -6.94 0.50 -10.10
N PHE A 109 -6.50 -0.51 -9.34
CA PHE A 109 -7.22 -1.01 -8.16
C PHE A 109 -7.29 -0.01 -7.00
N ILE A 110 -6.52 1.10 -7.04
CA ILE A 110 -6.54 2.16 -6.00
C ILE A 110 -7.27 3.45 -6.42
N ARG A 111 -7.96 3.48 -7.58
CA ARG A 111 -8.52 4.72 -8.17
C ARG A 111 -9.56 5.43 -7.28
N ASP A 112 -10.23 4.70 -6.41
CA ASP A 112 -11.31 5.20 -5.54
C ASP A 112 -11.08 4.81 -4.08
N MET A 113 -10.01 5.32 -3.48
CA MET A 113 -9.62 5.10 -2.08
C MET A 113 -9.32 6.45 -1.40
N PRO A 114 -10.36 7.23 -1.05
CA PRO A 114 -10.19 8.60 -0.59
C PRO A 114 -9.43 8.70 0.74
N GLU A 115 -9.55 7.71 1.62
CA GLU A 115 -8.82 7.66 2.90
C GLU A 115 -7.35 7.20 2.74
N LEU A 116 -6.92 6.75 1.55
CA LEU A 116 -5.55 6.27 1.37
C LEU A 116 -4.56 7.44 1.47
N PHE A 117 -3.56 7.29 2.32
CA PHE A 117 -2.49 8.29 2.47
C PHE A 117 -1.10 7.69 2.64
N MET A 118 -0.96 6.38 2.82
CA MET A 118 0.30 5.66 2.82
C MET A 118 0.29 4.57 1.76
N PHE A 119 1.20 4.68 0.80
CA PHE A 119 1.34 3.71 -0.29
C PHE A 119 2.80 3.32 -0.47
N TYR A 120 3.11 2.04 -0.27
CA TYR A 120 4.45 1.48 -0.48
C TYR A 120 4.38 0.26 -1.41
N LEU A 121 5.26 0.22 -2.40
CA LEU A 121 5.29 -0.82 -3.42
C LEU A 121 6.72 -1.23 -3.76
N GLU A 122 6.97 -2.54 -3.87
CA GLU A 122 8.23 -3.10 -4.35
C GLU A 122 8.09 -3.86 -5.67
N ASN A 123 9.13 -3.79 -6.51
CA ASN A 123 9.39 -4.65 -7.68
C ASN A 123 8.32 -4.63 -8.79
N ALA A 124 7.42 -3.64 -8.82
CA ALA A 124 6.41 -3.53 -9.86
C ALA A 124 6.97 -2.93 -11.16
N GLU A 125 6.34 -3.28 -12.28
CA GLU A 125 6.60 -2.66 -13.58
C GLU A 125 5.35 -1.89 -14.01
N LEU A 126 5.36 -0.57 -13.87
CA LEU A 126 4.19 0.28 -14.08
C LEU A 126 4.33 1.09 -15.37
N ALA A 127 3.27 1.16 -16.15
CA ALA A 127 3.20 2.09 -17.27
C ALA A 127 3.25 3.56 -16.77
N ASN A 128 2.50 3.89 -15.72
CA ASN A 128 2.49 5.23 -15.14
C ASN A 128 2.00 5.26 -13.68
N LEU A 129 1.94 6.46 -13.09
CA LEU A 129 1.46 6.71 -11.72
C LEU A 129 0.06 7.35 -11.66
N ASP A 130 -0.65 7.48 -12.79
CA ASP A 130 -1.86 8.29 -12.90
C ASP A 130 -2.92 7.90 -11.87
N SER A 131 -3.17 6.60 -11.71
CA SER A 131 -4.23 6.14 -10.79
C SER A 131 -3.93 6.47 -9.32
N LEU A 132 -2.64 6.46 -8.92
CA LEU A 132 -2.24 6.86 -7.56
C LEU A 132 -2.38 8.37 -7.37
N ILE A 133 -1.85 9.15 -8.31
CA ILE A 133 -1.86 10.62 -8.21
C ILE A 133 -3.29 11.15 -8.29
N MET A 134 -4.12 10.62 -9.20
CA MET A 134 -5.53 10.96 -9.28
C MET A 134 -6.28 10.62 -7.98
N ASN A 135 -6.03 9.45 -7.39
CA ASN A 135 -6.65 9.09 -6.12
C ASN A 135 -6.25 10.07 -5.00
N PHE A 136 -4.96 10.41 -4.89
CA PHE A 136 -4.50 11.34 -3.86
C PHE A 136 -4.93 12.79 -4.08
N ASN A 137 -5.08 13.23 -5.33
CA ASN A 137 -5.61 14.57 -5.66
C ASN A 137 -7.09 14.71 -5.27
N HIS A 138 -7.90 13.66 -5.43
CA HIS A 138 -9.34 13.68 -5.12
C HIS A 138 -9.69 13.12 -3.73
N GLY A 139 -8.73 12.49 -3.05
CA GLY A 139 -8.91 11.92 -1.73
C GLY A 139 -8.92 12.96 -0.61
N GLU A 140 -8.91 12.47 0.63
CA GLU A 140 -8.88 13.32 1.81
C GLU A 140 -7.57 14.14 1.86
N ARG A 141 -7.70 15.42 2.21
CA ARG A 141 -6.58 16.38 2.19
C ARG A 141 -5.56 16.19 3.30
N LEU A 142 -6.00 15.62 4.42
CA LEU A 142 -5.17 15.29 5.55
C LEU A 142 -5.35 13.81 5.87
N PRO A 143 -4.30 13.13 6.35
CA PRO A 143 -2.93 13.63 6.56
C PRO A 143 -2.15 13.83 5.24
N GLY A 144 -0.94 14.40 5.34
CA GLY A 144 -0.03 14.49 4.19
C GLY A 144 0.36 13.10 3.68
N LYS A 145 0.42 12.94 2.36
CA LYS A 145 0.56 11.65 1.68
C LYS A 145 2.01 11.15 1.70
N CYS A 146 2.18 9.83 1.83
CA CYS A 146 3.46 9.14 1.81
C CYS A 146 3.47 8.13 0.66
N MET A 147 4.51 8.19 -0.17
CA MET A 147 4.72 7.30 -1.31
C MET A 147 6.11 6.70 -1.27
N GLY A 148 6.21 5.38 -1.38
CA GLY A 148 7.47 4.66 -1.44
C GLY A 148 7.50 3.65 -2.57
N PHE A 149 8.56 3.70 -3.38
CA PHE A 149 8.76 2.83 -4.52
C PHE A 149 10.13 2.17 -4.44
N TYR A 150 10.15 0.88 -4.14
CA TYR A 150 11.39 0.11 -4.04
C TYR A 150 11.60 -0.74 -5.28
N HIS A 151 12.64 -0.47 -6.06
CA HIS A 151 12.96 -1.18 -7.31
C HIS A 151 11.75 -1.30 -8.26
N CYS A 152 10.86 -0.32 -8.26
CA CYS A 152 9.77 -0.25 -9.22
C CYS A 152 10.29 0.36 -10.52
N LYS A 153 10.00 -0.27 -11.65
CA LYS A 153 10.22 0.30 -12.98
C LYS A 153 8.96 1.05 -13.38
N VAL A 154 9.02 2.37 -13.48
CA VAL A 154 7.91 3.20 -13.94
C VAL A 154 8.28 3.82 -15.30
N GLU A 155 7.46 3.57 -16.32
CA GLU A 155 7.74 4.07 -17.67
C GLU A 155 7.46 5.57 -17.79
N ASP A 156 6.34 6.05 -17.23
CA ASP A 156 6.01 7.48 -17.17
C ASP A 156 5.76 7.97 -15.74
N THR A 157 6.48 9.03 -15.35
CA THR A 157 6.38 9.69 -14.05
C THR A 157 5.78 11.10 -14.15
N SER A 158 5.27 11.49 -15.33
CA SER A 158 4.72 12.82 -15.63
C SER A 158 3.60 13.24 -14.69
N ALA A 159 2.79 12.29 -14.21
CA ALA A 159 1.72 12.54 -13.23
C ALA A 159 2.19 13.28 -11.96
N LEU A 160 3.47 13.14 -11.57
CA LEU A 160 4.04 13.86 -10.42
C LEU A 160 4.05 15.40 -10.61
N LYS A 161 3.87 15.89 -11.84
CA LYS A 161 3.74 17.31 -12.16
C LYS A 161 2.34 17.86 -11.90
N GLU A 162 1.36 16.99 -11.67
CA GLU A 162 -0.04 17.32 -11.46
C GLU A 162 -0.48 17.15 -9.99
N VAL A 163 0.46 17.11 -9.05
CA VAL A 163 0.14 16.93 -7.63
C VAL A 163 -0.50 18.18 -7.06
N ASP A 164 -1.68 18.00 -6.44
CA ASP A 164 -2.42 19.05 -5.73
C ASP A 164 -2.53 18.82 -4.20
N PHE A 165 -2.02 17.69 -3.68
CA PHE A 165 -2.04 17.37 -2.25
C PHE A 165 -0.72 17.70 -1.52
N VAL A 166 -0.76 17.70 -0.19
CA VAL A 166 0.44 17.77 0.65
C VAL A 166 1.15 16.43 0.65
N THR A 167 2.43 16.41 0.27
CA THR A 167 3.25 15.19 0.32
C THR A 167 4.21 15.26 1.50
N SER A 168 4.06 14.34 2.44
CA SER A 168 4.95 14.20 3.60
C SER A 168 6.27 13.56 3.17
N GLU A 169 6.19 12.41 2.47
CA GLU A 169 7.38 11.67 2.03
C GLU A 169 7.21 11.11 0.61
N LEU A 170 8.26 11.26 -0.20
CA LEU A 170 8.48 10.51 -1.44
C LEU A 170 9.83 9.80 -1.35
N LEU A 171 9.80 8.46 -1.35
CA LEU A 171 10.97 7.61 -1.15
C LEU A 171 11.18 6.68 -2.36
N ILE A 172 12.30 6.83 -3.05
CA ILE A 172 12.60 6.08 -4.27
C ILE A 172 13.88 5.28 -4.10
N TRP A 173 13.79 3.95 -4.21
CA TRP A 173 14.94 3.07 -4.43
C TRP A 173 14.97 2.70 -5.90
N PRO A 174 15.84 3.34 -6.70
CA PRO A 174 15.81 3.25 -8.16
C PRO A 174 16.22 1.88 -8.68
N VAL A 175 15.69 1.54 -9.86
CA VAL A 175 16.27 0.50 -10.72
C VAL A 175 17.44 1.09 -11.53
N GLU A 176 18.22 0.22 -12.18
CA GLU A 176 19.30 0.67 -13.08
C GLU A 176 18.75 1.54 -14.22
N GLY A 177 19.46 2.63 -14.53
CA GLY A 177 19.06 3.59 -15.56
C GLY A 177 18.02 4.63 -15.11
N ASP A 178 17.54 4.56 -13.87
CA ASP A 178 16.62 5.56 -13.33
C ASP A 178 17.35 6.84 -12.87
N SER A 179 16.63 7.96 -12.78
CA SER A 179 17.21 9.27 -12.44
C SER A 179 16.36 10.02 -11.41
N ARG A 180 17.01 10.82 -10.55
CA ARG A 180 16.29 11.62 -9.54
C ARG A 180 15.35 12.65 -10.18
N GLU A 181 15.71 13.19 -11.34
CA GLU A 181 15.04 14.27 -12.05
C GLU A 181 13.60 13.92 -12.43
N ARG A 182 13.36 12.71 -12.93
CA ARG A 182 12.03 12.28 -13.39
C ARG A 182 11.02 12.13 -12.26
N TRP A 183 11.50 11.92 -11.03
CA TRP A 183 10.69 11.77 -9.82
C TRP A 183 10.39 13.11 -9.12
N LYS A 184 10.87 14.24 -9.64
CA LYS A 184 10.58 15.55 -9.06
C LYS A 184 9.11 15.90 -9.24
N MET A 185 8.47 16.29 -8.15
CA MET A 185 7.09 16.78 -8.14
C MET A 185 7.01 18.28 -8.45
N ASN A 186 5.85 18.79 -8.86
CA ASN A 186 5.59 20.24 -8.97
C ASN A 186 5.60 20.93 -7.59
N LYS A 187 5.09 20.26 -6.55
CA LYS A 187 5.14 20.66 -5.13
C LYS A 187 6.13 19.75 -4.41
N SER A 188 7.20 20.33 -3.84
CA SER A 188 8.22 19.54 -3.16
C SER A 188 7.65 18.85 -1.91
N PRO A 189 7.92 17.54 -1.70
CA PRO A 189 7.50 16.86 -0.49
C PRO A 189 8.32 17.33 0.72
N GLY A 190 7.79 17.13 1.92
CA GLY A 190 8.53 17.37 3.17
C GLY A 190 9.86 16.61 3.21
N THR A 191 9.84 15.35 2.77
CA THR A 191 11.03 14.52 2.56
C THR A 191 11.03 13.94 1.14
N PHE A 192 12.10 14.20 0.37
CA PHE A 192 12.39 13.49 -0.88
C PHE A 192 13.72 12.74 -0.79
N ARG A 193 13.67 11.40 -0.78
CA ARG A 193 14.86 10.55 -0.85
C ARG A 193 14.89 9.77 -2.17
N PHE A 194 16.05 9.79 -2.79
CA PHE A 194 16.40 8.95 -3.93
C PHE A 194 17.65 8.18 -3.51
N TYR A 195 17.48 6.90 -3.17
CA TYR A 195 18.51 6.08 -2.56
C TYR A 195 19.48 5.58 -3.63
N MET A 196 20.58 6.28 -3.85
CA MET A 196 21.60 5.82 -4.80
C MET A 196 22.18 4.49 -4.30
N LYS A 197 22.37 3.51 -5.20
CA LYS A 197 23.20 2.33 -4.92
C LYS A 197 24.57 2.85 -4.47
N ARG A 198 24.98 2.51 -3.24
CA ARG A 198 26.40 2.63 -2.89
C ARG A 198 27.12 1.60 -3.78
N GLY A 199 27.94 2.11 -4.69
CA GLY A 199 28.85 1.29 -5.49
C GLY A 199 29.89 0.59 -4.61
#